data_AF-A0A850B4D5-F1
#
_entry.id   AF-A0A850B4D5-F1
#
_cell.length_a   1.000
_cell.length_b   1.000
_cell.length_c   1.000
_cell.angle_alpha   90.00
_cell.angle_beta   90.00
_cell.angle_gamma   90.00
#
_symmetry.space_group_name_H-M   'P 1'
#
loop_
_entity.id
_entity.type
_entity.pdbx_description
1 polymer ?
#
loop_
_entity_poly.entity_id
_entity_poly.type
_entity_poly.pdbx_seq_one_letter_code
_entity_poly.pdbx_strand_id
1 'polypeptide(L)'
;MTAASTTQSASSLAELLQNKASAKEIESFLDALSPSGRLEQVLSITGAGVGRLYHAVADAPPITLEEFIPQSTQGTLIYEGRNSLPMFTRFQKRFARGPSGEIVGYNHQTMSFFTGPGYFVVKPPSGQGEHGKELLFDYTERPSFIPEGWPPFKSNESGFSRLVYRNMKDYCRRVARGVIVGKAYELDVDRKAYFSLTLPT
;
A
#
# COMPACT_ATOMS: atom_id res chain seq x y z
N MET A 1 -2.88 41.97 -30.25
CA MET A 1 -1.98 41.25 -29.32
C MET A 1 -2.79 40.13 -28.71
N THR A 2 -2.61 38.90 -29.20
CA THR A 2 -3.36 37.73 -28.75
C THR A 2 -2.49 37.00 -27.75
N ALA A 3 -2.93 36.95 -26.49
CA ALA A 3 -2.24 36.21 -25.45
C ALA A 3 -2.27 34.71 -25.79
N ALA A 4 -1.10 34.11 -25.95
CA ALA A 4 -0.97 32.67 -26.01
C ALA A 4 -1.27 32.11 -24.61
N SER A 5 -2.44 31.52 -24.45
CA SER A 5 -2.75 30.68 -23.29
C SER A 5 -1.87 29.44 -23.39
N THR A 6 -0.78 29.41 -22.64
CA THR A 6 0.05 28.22 -22.48
C THR A 6 -0.81 27.12 -21.86
N THR A 7 -1.25 26.17 -22.66
CA THR A 7 -1.95 24.98 -22.20
C THR A 7 -0.92 24.15 -21.45
N GLN A 8 -0.91 24.25 -20.13
CA GLN A 8 -0.14 23.36 -19.28
C GLN A 8 -0.72 21.97 -19.51
N SER A 9 -0.01 21.13 -20.26
CA SER A 9 -0.39 19.73 -20.47
C SER A 9 -0.64 19.10 -19.10
N ALA A 10 -1.85 18.59 -18.87
CA ALA A 10 -2.19 17.96 -17.61
C ALA A 10 -1.29 16.72 -17.42
N SER A 11 -0.29 16.82 -16.54
CA SER A 11 0.61 15.71 -16.23
C SER A 11 -0.15 14.57 -15.54
N SER A 12 0.12 13.32 -15.92
CA SER A 12 -0.36 12.13 -15.21
C SER A 12 0.74 11.52 -14.32
N LEU A 13 0.37 10.68 -13.35
CA LEU A 13 1.32 9.90 -12.57
C LEU A 13 2.18 9.00 -13.48
N ALA A 14 1.59 8.48 -14.56
CA ALA A 14 2.30 7.63 -15.51
C ALA A 14 3.42 8.40 -16.23
N GLU A 15 3.13 9.63 -16.68
CA GLU A 15 4.12 10.51 -17.31
C GLU A 15 5.20 10.96 -16.32
N LEU A 16 4.84 11.30 -15.08
CA LEU A 16 5.82 11.61 -14.03
C LEU A 16 6.80 10.44 -13.83
N LEU A 17 6.30 9.20 -13.76
CA LEU A 17 7.14 8.02 -13.64
C LEU A 17 8.00 7.76 -14.88
N GLN A 18 7.48 8.02 -16.09
CA GLN A 18 8.25 7.91 -17.33
C GLN A 18 9.39 8.93 -17.39
N ASN A 19 9.11 10.15 -16.92
CA ASN A 19 10.06 11.26 -16.87
C ASN A 19 10.98 11.21 -15.64
N LYS A 20 10.91 10.15 -14.83
CA LYS A 20 11.72 9.97 -13.61
C LYS A 20 11.61 11.14 -12.63
N ALA A 21 10.39 11.67 -12.46
CA ALA A 21 10.10 12.69 -11.47
C ALA A 21 10.53 12.23 -10.07
N SER A 22 10.95 13.20 -9.25
CA SER A 22 11.35 12.98 -7.87
C SER A 22 10.16 12.57 -6.99
N ALA A 23 10.45 11.96 -5.84
CA ALA A 23 9.44 11.64 -4.83
C ALA A 23 8.58 12.88 -4.45
N LYS A 24 9.21 14.06 -4.34
CA LYS A 24 8.53 15.31 -3.99
C LYS A 24 7.59 15.80 -5.10
N GLU A 25 7.97 15.66 -6.37
CA GLU A 25 7.09 16.02 -7.50
C GLU A 25 5.90 15.08 -7.59
N ILE A 26 6.13 13.78 -7.39
CA ILE A 26 5.06 12.76 -7.33
C ILE A 26 4.09 13.05 -6.19
N GLU A 27 4.62 13.32 -4.98
CA GLU A 27 3.81 13.68 -3.81
C GLU A 27 2.98 14.94 -4.09
N SER A 28 3.63 16.02 -4.54
CA SER A 28 2.97 17.31 -4.78
C SER A 28 1.85 17.18 -5.81
N PHE A 29 2.07 16.40 -6.87
CA PHE A 29 1.05 16.10 -7.87
C PHE A 29 -0.14 15.37 -7.27
N LEU A 30 0.09 14.25 -6.55
CA LEU A 30 -0.98 13.45 -5.97
C LEU A 30 -1.72 14.17 -4.83
N ASP A 31 -1.04 15.06 -4.10
CA ASP A 31 -1.64 15.83 -3.02
C ASP A 31 -2.49 17.01 -3.47
N ALA A 32 -2.27 17.50 -4.69
CA ALA A 32 -3.13 18.49 -5.34
C ALA A 32 -4.45 17.89 -5.86
N LEU A 33 -4.57 16.57 -5.96
CA LEU A 33 -5.78 15.89 -6.44
C LEU A 33 -6.80 15.66 -5.32
N SER A 34 -8.08 15.52 -5.70
CA SER A 34 -9.10 14.93 -4.83
C SER A 34 -8.77 13.48 -4.48
N PRO A 35 -9.34 12.90 -3.41
CA PRO A 35 -9.17 11.48 -3.10
C PRO A 35 -9.51 10.56 -4.28
N SER A 36 -10.58 10.86 -5.02
CA SER A 36 -10.97 10.11 -6.23
C SER A 36 -9.99 10.28 -7.38
N GLY A 37 -9.45 11.48 -7.61
CA GLY A 37 -8.45 11.72 -8.64
C GLY A 37 -7.13 11.02 -8.32
N ARG A 38 -6.72 11.01 -7.05
CA ARG A 38 -5.56 10.27 -6.58
C ARG A 38 -5.73 8.76 -6.79
N LEU A 39 -6.90 8.24 -6.42
CA LEU A 39 -7.28 6.86 -6.63
C LEU A 39 -7.19 6.48 -8.12
N GLU A 40 -7.77 7.28 -9.01
CA GLU A 40 -7.70 7.07 -10.46
C GLU A 40 -6.25 7.02 -10.96
N GLN A 41 -5.43 8.01 -10.59
CA GLN A 41 -4.03 8.09 -11.00
C GLN A 41 -3.22 6.88 -10.52
N VAL A 42 -3.30 6.53 -9.24
CA VAL A 42 -2.52 5.41 -8.68
C VAL A 42 -2.94 4.08 -9.28
N LEU A 43 -4.25 3.87 -9.52
CA LEU A 43 -4.74 2.64 -10.11
C LEU A 43 -4.47 2.55 -11.62
N SER A 44 -4.24 3.65 -12.32
CA SER A 44 -3.85 3.63 -13.73
C SER A 44 -2.46 3.01 -13.96
N ILE A 45 -1.59 3.03 -12.94
CA ILE A 45 -0.25 2.49 -13.00
C ILE A 45 -0.29 0.97 -12.80
N THR A 46 0.19 0.20 -13.79
CA THR A 46 0.15 -1.27 -13.77
C THR A 46 1.51 -1.90 -13.98
N GLY A 47 1.65 -3.19 -13.64
CA GLY A 47 2.85 -3.98 -13.92
C GLY A 47 4.14 -3.32 -13.42
N ALA A 48 5.10 -3.16 -14.32
CA ALA A 48 6.39 -2.52 -14.03
C ALA A 48 6.26 -1.05 -13.55
N GLY A 49 5.14 -0.38 -13.84
CA GLY A 49 4.88 0.98 -13.36
C GLY A 49 4.78 1.04 -11.82
N VAL A 50 4.21 0.02 -11.18
CA VAL A 50 4.10 -0.03 -9.71
C VAL A 50 5.49 -0.19 -9.09
N GLY A 51 6.35 -1.01 -9.70
CA GLY A 51 7.75 -1.12 -9.32
C GLY A 51 8.52 0.19 -9.53
N ARG A 52 8.30 0.89 -10.64
CA ARG A 52 8.87 2.23 -10.87
C ARG A 52 8.46 3.22 -9.79
N LEU A 53 7.19 3.21 -9.36
CA LEU A 53 6.73 4.04 -8.25
C LEU A 53 7.51 3.73 -6.96
N TYR A 54 7.65 2.45 -6.60
CA TYR A 54 8.41 2.04 -5.42
C TYR A 54 9.86 2.53 -5.45
N HIS A 55 10.52 2.47 -6.60
CA HIS A 55 11.88 2.98 -6.77
C HIS A 55 11.96 4.51 -6.76
N ALA A 56 10.99 5.20 -7.36
CA ALA A 56 10.96 6.67 -7.41
C ALA A 56 10.79 7.31 -6.02
N VAL A 57 10.20 6.60 -5.06
CA VAL A 57 9.99 7.08 -3.69
C VAL A 57 10.97 6.49 -2.66
N ALA A 58 12.12 5.97 -3.10
CA ALA A 58 13.12 5.36 -2.22
C ALA A 58 13.62 6.30 -1.10
N ASP A 59 13.73 7.59 -1.41
CA ASP A 59 14.21 8.62 -0.49
C ASP A 59 13.07 9.40 0.20
N ALA A 60 11.82 8.95 0.04
CA ALA A 60 10.69 9.56 0.74
C ALA A 60 10.86 9.44 2.26
N PRO A 61 10.38 10.43 3.04
CA PRO A 61 10.41 10.33 4.49
C PRO A 61 9.62 9.11 4.98
N PRO A 62 10.02 8.49 6.11
CA PRO A 62 9.27 7.39 6.72
C PRO A 62 7.83 7.81 7.03
N ILE A 63 6.86 6.94 6.73
CA ILE A 63 5.47 7.14 7.13
C ILE A 63 5.28 6.72 8.60
N THR A 64 4.57 7.54 9.37
CA THR A 64 4.21 7.21 10.76
C THR A 64 2.91 6.41 10.81
N LEU A 65 2.69 5.66 11.90
CA LEU A 65 1.40 4.99 12.10
C LEU A 65 0.23 5.97 12.21
N GLU A 66 0.47 7.16 12.76
CA GLU A 66 -0.55 8.22 12.86
C GLU A 66 -0.93 8.77 11.49
N GLU A 67 0.06 8.98 10.61
CA GLU A 67 -0.20 9.40 9.23
C GLU A 67 -0.92 8.28 8.44
N PHE A 68 -0.53 7.03 8.65
CA PHE A 68 -1.09 5.91 7.90
C PHE A 68 -2.53 5.58 8.31
N ILE A 69 -2.77 5.42 9.61
CA ILE A 69 -4.08 5.14 10.21
C ILE A 69 -4.17 5.98 11.50
N PRO A 70 -4.78 7.18 11.45
CA PRO A 70 -4.89 8.08 12.60
C PRO A 70 -5.50 7.42 13.83
N GLN A 71 -5.10 7.84 15.04
CA GLN A 71 -5.69 7.34 16.29
C GLN A 71 -7.20 7.57 16.38
N SER A 72 -7.72 8.60 15.71
CA SER A 72 -9.15 8.91 15.62
C SER A 72 -9.93 7.98 14.69
N THR A 73 -9.25 7.10 13.94
CA THR A 73 -9.90 6.17 13.01
C THR A 73 -10.82 5.21 13.76
N GLN A 74 -12.09 5.21 13.38
CA GLN A 74 -13.07 4.25 13.86
C GLN A 74 -13.44 3.25 12.76
N GLY A 75 -13.62 1.99 13.16
CA GLY A 75 -14.05 0.93 12.26
C GLY A 75 -12.99 0.55 11.22
N THR A 76 -13.44 0.21 10.01
CA THR A 76 -12.61 -0.33 8.94
C THR A 76 -12.28 0.73 7.90
N LEU A 77 -10.99 0.99 7.69
CA LEU A 77 -10.51 1.75 6.53
C LEU A 77 -10.22 0.80 5.37
N ILE A 78 -10.70 1.16 4.18
CA ILE A 78 -10.53 0.37 2.97
C ILE A 78 -9.57 1.10 2.06
N TYR A 79 -8.41 0.50 1.82
CA TYR A 79 -7.51 0.94 0.78
C TYR A 79 -7.73 0.11 -0.48
N GLU A 80 -7.85 0.80 -1.60
CA GLU A 80 -7.88 0.21 -2.93
C GLU A 80 -6.46 -0.03 -3.42
N GLY A 81 -6.22 -1.22 -3.94
CA GLY A 81 -4.89 -1.71 -4.28
C GLY A 81 -4.72 -2.05 -5.76
N ARG A 82 -3.50 -1.86 -6.23
CA ARG A 82 -3.04 -2.33 -7.55
C ARG A 82 -1.73 -3.10 -7.41
N ASN A 83 -1.70 -4.33 -7.94
CA ASN A 83 -0.52 -5.20 -7.90
C ASN A 83 0.25 -5.15 -9.24
N SER A 84 1.56 -5.35 -9.20
CA SER A 84 2.42 -5.48 -10.38
C SER A 84 2.29 -6.85 -11.07
N LEU A 85 1.69 -7.84 -10.40
CA LEU A 85 1.48 -9.19 -10.94
C LEU A 85 0.46 -9.19 -12.09
N PRO A 86 0.53 -10.16 -13.02
CA PRO A 86 -0.33 -10.20 -14.21
C PRO A 86 -1.77 -10.64 -13.92
N MET A 87 -2.04 -11.24 -12.76
CA MET A 87 -3.37 -11.70 -12.34
C MET A 87 -3.72 -11.12 -10.96
N PHE A 88 -5.02 -11.03 -10.67
CA PHE A 88 -5.54 -10.42 -9.43
C PHE A 88 -4.97 -9.01 -9.19
N THR A 89 -4.91 -8.23 -10.28
CA THR A 89 -4.21 -6.94 -10.28
C THR A 89 -4.90 -5.90 -9.40
N ARG A 90 -6.19 -6.08 -9.10
CA ARG A 90 -6.98 -5.24 -8.18
C ARG A 90 -7.31 -6.01 -6.93
N PHE A 91 -7.16 -5.35 -5.80
CA PHE A 91 -7.48 -5.91 -4.49
C PHE A 91 -7.80 -4.77 -3.51
N GLN A 92 -8.29 -5.13 -2.33
CA GLN A 92 -8.38 -4.20 -1.21
C GLN A 92 -7.51 -4.72 -0.07
N LYS A 93 -6.93 -3.81 0.69
CA LYS A 93 -6.50 -4.10 2.06
C LYS A 93 -7.40 -3.32 3.00
N ARG A 94 -7.90 -4.01 4.00
CA ARG A 94 -8.77 -3.44 5.01
C ARG A 94 -8.03 -3.37 6.32
N PHE A 95 -8.07 -2.21 6.95
CA PHE A 95 -7.31 -1.90 8.15
C PHE A 95 -8.24 -1.49 9.27
N ALA A 96 -7.84 -1.79 10.50
CA ALA A 96 -8.48 -1.28 11.70
C ALA A 96 -7.41 -0.99 12.73
N ARG A 97 -7.65 0.07 13.51
CA ARG A 97 -6.83 0.39 14.68
C ARG A 97 -7.53 -0.13 15.94
N GLY A 98 -6.78 -0.86 16.75
CA GLY A 98 -7.24 -1.43 18.01
C GLY A 98 -7.21 -0.42 19.16
N PRO A 99 -7.84 -0.76 20.29
CA PRO A 99 -7.94 0.13 21.44
C PRO A 99 -6.58 0.45 22.09
N SER A 100 -5.58 -0.43 21.95
CA SER A 100 -4.22 -0.21 22.46
C SER A 100 -3.31 0.46 21.42
N GLY A 101 -3.88 0.89 20.29
CA GLY A 101 -3.16 1.55 19.21
C GLY A 101 -2.48 0.61 18.22
N GLU A 102 -2.61 -0.72 18.37
CA GLU A 102 -2.17 -1.66 17.35
C GLU A 102 -2.95 -1.46 16.04
N ILE A 103 -2.36 -1.79 14.89
CA ILE A 103 -3.07 -1.78 13.61
C ILE A 103 -3.00 -3.18 13.01
N VAL A 104 -4.17 -3.70 12.66
CA VAL A 104 -4.31 -4.99 11.99
C VAL A 104 -4.91 -4.76 10.61
N GLY A 105 -4.60 -5.65 9.68
CA GLY A 105 -5.23 -5.65 8.38
C GLY A 105 -5.43 -7.05 7.82
N TYR A 106 -6.24 -7.12 6.77
CA TYR A 106 -6.39 -8.31 5.95
C TYR A 106 -6.56 -7.96 4.48
N ASN A 107 -6.29 -8.93 3.61
CA ASN A 107 -6.46 -8.82 2.17
C ASN A 107 -7.89 -9.21 1.77
N HIS A 108 -8.57 -8.31 1.09
CA HIS A 108 -9.92 -8.52 0.57
C HIS A 108 -9.89 -8.59 -0.95
N GLN A 109 -10.25 -9.75 -1.50
CA GLN A 109 -10.32 -10.00 -2.94
C GLN A 109 -11.40 -11.05 -3.25
N THR A 110 -11.85 -11.09 -4.51
CA THR A 110 -12.90 -12.01 -4.98
C THR A 110 -12.60 -13.49 -4.67
N MET A 111 -11.32 -13.88 -4.69
CA MET A 111 -10.86 -15.25 -4.39
C MET A 111 -10.37 -15.44 -2.93
N SER A 112 -10.69 -14.52 -2.02
CA SER A 112 -10.28 -14.60 -0.60
C SER A 112 -10.83 -15.84 0.10
N PHE A 113 -11.94 -16.40 -0.37
CA PHE A 113 -12.47 -17.67 0.13
C PHE A 113 -11.46 -18.84 -0.04
N PHE A 114 -10.72 -18.86 -1.15
CA PHE A 114 -9.76 -19.93 -1.47
C PHE A 114 -8.35 -19.66 -0.91
N THR A 115 -7.92 -18.41 -0.92
CA THR A 115 -6.56 -18.02 -0.48
C THR A 115 -6.48 -17.72 1.02
N GLY A 116 -7.62 -17.60 1.70
CA GLY A 116 -7.71 -17.09 3.06
C GLY A 116 -7.61 -15.56 3.11
N PRO A 117 -7.96 -14.97 4.26
CA PRO A 117 -8.00 -13.51 4.42
C PRO A 117 -6.61 -12.86 4.43
N GLY A 118 -5.53 -13.61 4.69
CA GLY A 118 -4.17 -13.06 4.72
C GLY A 118 -4.04 -11.91 5.73
N TYR A 119 -4.27 -12.22 7.01
CA TYR A 119 -4.12 -11.25 8.10
C TYR A 119 -2.65 -10.83 8.25
N PHE A 120 -2.45 -9.58 8.63
CA PHE A 120 -1.14 -9.02 8.97
C PHE A 120 -1.26 -7.97 10.07
N VAL A 121 -0.16 -7.73 10.78
CA VAL A 121 0.01 -6.63 11.74
C VAL A 121 0.84 -5.54 11.09
N VAL A 122 0.47 -4.28 11.31
CA VAL A 122 1.23 -3.14 10.82
C VAL A 122 2.21 -2.68 11.90
N LYS A 123 3.50 -2.60 11.55
CA LYS A 123 4.58 -2.14 12.43
C LYS A 123 5.17 -0.83 11.90
N PRO A 124 5.57 0.08 12.80
CA PRO A 124 6.26 1.29 12.40
C PRO A 124 7.63 0.96 11.76
N PRO A 125 8.24 1.91 11.03
CA PRO A 125 9.64 1.82 10.65
C PRO A 125 10.53 1.43 11.83
N SER A 126 11.37 0.41 11.67
CA SER A 126 12.21 -0.12 12.76
C SER A 126 13.41 0.77 13.11
N GLY A 127 13.78 1.67 12.20
CA GLY A 127 15.02 2.46 12.28
C GLY A 127 16.29 1.66 12.01
N GLN A 128 16.20 0.37 11.64
CA GLN A 128 17.34 -0.54 11.55
C GLN A 128 17.31 -1.37 10.26
N GLY A 129 18.51 -1.66 9.72
CA GLY A 129 18.68 -2.48 8.51
C GLY A 129 18.25 -1.78 7.21
N GLU A 130 18.29 -2.53 6.11
CA GLU A 130 17.95 -2.03 4.76
C GLU A 130 16.54 -1.41 4.71
N HIS A 131 15.58 -2.04 5.40
CA HIS A 131 14.17 -1.65 5.43
C HIS A 131 13.81 -0.78 6.64
N GLY A 132 14.80 -0.20 7.34
CA GLY A 132 14.58 0.51 8.60
C GLY A 132 13.69 1.75 8.52
N LYS A 133 13.50 2.30 7.31
CA LYS A 133 12.65 3.48 7.05
C LYS A 133 11.22 3.11 6.62
N GLU A 134 10.94 1.83 6.40
CA GLU A 134 9.71 1.38 5.76
C GLU A 134 8.70 0.87 6.79
N LEU A 135 7.43 1.21 6.56
CA LEU A 135 6.31 0.64 7.31
C LEU A 135 6.20 -0.84 6.96
N LEU A 136 6.02 -1.71 7.95
CA LEU A 136 5.98 -3.14 7.72
C LEU A 136 4.56 -3.69 7.87
N PHE A 137 4.10 -4.46 6.88
CA PHE A 137 2.99 -5.39 7.08
C PHE A 137 3.56 -6.79 7.32
N ASP A 138 3.42 -7.27 8.55
CA ASP A 138 3.95 -8.54 9.00
C ASP A 138 2.86 -9.61 9.00
N TYR A 139 2.97 -10.59 8.11
CA TYR A 139 2.03 -11.72 7.98
C TYR A 139 2.39 -12.90 8.87
N THR A 140 3.54 -12.84 9.54
CA THR A 140 4.03 -13.88 10.45
C THR A 140 3.47 -13.70 11.85
N GLU A 141 3.05 -12.48 12.17
CA GLU A 141 2.44 -12.17 13.45
C GLU A 141 0.93 -12.44 13.47
N ARG A 142 0.48 -13.03 14.58
CA ARG A 142 -0.94 -13.18 14.88
C ARG A 142 -1.50 -11.81 15.33
N PRO A 143 -2.63 -11.34 14.77
CA PRO A 143 -3.26 -10.11 15.25
C PRO A 143 -3.74 -10.26 16.69
N SER A 144 -3.56 -9.22 17.52
CA SER A 144 -4.00 -9.18 18.92
C SER A 144 -5.52 -9.08 19.07
N PHE A 145 -6.21 -8.59 18.04
CA PHE A 145 -7.66 -8.48 17.99
C PHE A 145 -8.18 -8.67 16.56
N ILE A 146 -9.48 -8.95 16.44
CA ILE A 146 -10.17 -9.03 15.15
C ILE A 146 -11.38 -8.09 15.24
N PRO A 147 -11.46 -7.05 14.38
CA PRO A 147 -12.62 -6.17 14.33
C PRO A 147 -13.91 -6.94 14.05
N GLU A 148 -15.02 -6.42 14.58
CA GLU A 148 -16.35 -6.98 14.31
C GLU A 148 -16.65 -6.99 12.80
N GLY A 149 -17.28 -8.07 12.34
CA GLY A 149 -17.66 -8.25 10.94
C GLY A 149 -16.51 -8.63 9.99
N TRP A 150 -15.27 -8.73 10.48
CA TRP A 150 -14.17 -9.27 9.68
C TRP A 150 -14.22 -10.80 9.61
N PRO A 151 -13.64 -11.42 8.55
CA PRO A 151 -13.56 -12.87 8.44
C PRO A 151 -12.87 -13.49 9.67
N PRO A 152 -13.22 -14.73 10.07
CA PRO A 152 -12.49 -15.41 11.13
C PRO A 152 -11.00 -15.53 10.80
N PHE A 153 -10.13 -15.33 11.79
CA PHE A 153 -8.69 -15.51 11.62
C PHE A 153 -8.39 -16.94 11.18
N LYS A 154 -7.60 -17.05 10.12
CA LYS A 154 -6.99 -18.30 9.66
C LYS A 154 -5.48 -18.08 9.62
N SER A 155 -4.72 -18.99 10.23
CA SER A 155 -3.26 -18.91 10.20
C SER A 155 -2.76 -18.89 8.75
N ASN A 156 -1.77 -18.04 8.49
CA ASN A 156 -1.05 -17.98 7.22
C ASN A 156 -0.11 -19.19 7.03
N GLU A 157 -0.02 -20.10 8.01
CA GLU A 157 0.83 -21.29 7.96
C GLU A 157 0.09 -22.58 7.53
N SER A 158 -1.23 -22.55 7.41
CA SER A 158 -2.07 -23.74 7.20
C SER A 158 -2.92 -23.67 5.93
N GLY A 159 -2.95 -24.74 5.13
CA GLY A 159 -3.77 -24.80 3.91
C GLY A 159 -3.23 -23.91 2.76
N PHE A 160 -4.12 -23.46 1.87
CA PHE A 160 -3.74 -22.63 0.70
C PHE A 160 -3.18 -21.25 1.08
N SER A 161 -3.49 -20.71 2.26
CA SER A 161 -2.89 -19.45 2.74
C SER A 161 -1.38 -19.55 2.88
N ARG A 162 -0.87 -20.76 3.17
CA ARG A 162 0.56 -21.06 3.26
C ARG A 162 1.32 -20.76 1.96
N LEU A 163 0.68 -20.95 0.81
CA LEU A 163 1.29 -20.71 -0.50
C LEU A 163 1.37 -19.21 -0.84
N VAL A 164 0.64 -18.36 -0.13
CA VAL A 164 0.49 -16.94 -0.48
C VAL A 164 1.13 -16.01 0.57
N TYR A 165 1.01 -16.33 1.86
CA TYR A 165 1.31 -15.39 2.94
C TYR A 165 2.36 -15.89 3.95
N ARG A 166 2.76 -17.16 3.89
CA ARG A 166 3.71 -17.72 4.88
C ARG A 166 5.04 -16.97 4.79
N ASN A 167 5.57 -16.55 5.94
CA ASN A 167 6.86 -15.85 6.05
C ASN A 167 6.94 -14.54 5.24
N MET A 168 5.78 -13.96 4.87
CA MET A 168 5.72 -12.77 4.05
C MET A 168 5.85 -11.50 4.90
N LYS A 169 6.62 -10.55 4.40
CA LYS A 169 6.73 -9.19 4.91
C LYS A 169 6.57 -8.24 3.73
N ASP A 170 5.66 -7.28 3.85
CA ASP A 170 5.58 -6.19 2.89
C ASP A 170 6.21 -4.94 3.49
N TYR A 171 7.28 -4.45 2.87
CA TYR A 171 7.88 -3.19 3.25
C TYR A 171 7.32 -2.05 2.40
N CYS A 172 6.74 -1.06 3.06
CA CYS A 172 5.94 0.00 2.47
C CYS A 172 6.60 1.37 2.61
N ARG A 173 6.59 2.12 1.52
CA ARG A 173 7.07 3.49 1.41
C ARG A 173 5.91 4.45 1.28
N ARG A 174 6.09 5.64 1.85
CA ARG A 174 5.21 6.79 1.65
C ARG A 174 5.28 7.25 0.20
N VAL A 175 4.13 7.59 -0.39
CA VAL A 175 4.07 8.21 -1.73
C VAL A 175 3.47 9.60 -1.65
N ALA A 176 2.29 9.71 -1.03
CA ALA A 176 1.53 10.94 -0.82
C ALA A 176 0.54 10.71 0.32
N ARG A 177 -0.27 11.72 0.70
CA ARG A 177 -1.35 11.53 1.68
C ARG A 177 -2.21 10.32 1.28
N GLY A 178 -2.45 9.39 2.20
CA GLY A 178 -3.29 8.21 1.94
C GLY A 178 -2.80 7.32 0.78
N VAL A 179 -1.53 7.42 0.34
CA VAL A 179 -0.95 6.55 -0.68
C VAL A 179 0.37 6.00 -0.22
N ILE A 180 0.47 4.67 -0.28
CA ILE A 180 1.71 3.95 -0.06
C ILE A 180 1.99 3.01 -1.21
N VAL A 181 3.26 2.63 -1.34
CA VAL A 181 3.69 1.58 -2.26
C VAL A 181 4.53 0.57 -1.49
N GLY A 182 4.20 -0.70 -1.63
CA GLY A 182 4.84 -1.80 -0.93
C GLY A 182 5.52 -2.78 -1.86
N LYS A 183 6.44 -3.54 -1.29
CA LYS A 183 7.15 -4.63 -1.95
C LYS A 183 7.22 -5.84 -1.02
N ALA A 184 6.94 -7.01 -1.58
CA ALA A 184 6.85 -8.27 -0.84
C ALA A 184 8.20 -8.99 -0.74
N TYR A 185 8.49 -9.52 0.44
CA TYR A 185 9.65 -10.34 0.76
C TYR A 185 9.22 -11.59 1.50
N GLU A 186 9.77 -12.74 1.13
CA GLU A 186 9.53 -14.00 1.83
C GLU A 186 10.83 -14.53 2.39
N LEU A 187 10.90 -14.78 3.71
CA LEU A 187 12.14 -15.18 4.37
C LEU A 187 13.29 -14.22 4.02
N ASP A 188 12.98 -12.92 4.00
CA ASP A 188 13.87 -11.82 3.62
C ASP A 188 14.41 -11.89 2.17
N VAL A 189 13.81 -12.73 1.32
CA VAL A 189 14.09 -12.80 -0.13
C VAL A 189 13.09 -11.96 -0.91
N ASP A 190 13.62 -11.03 -1.72
CA ASP A 190 12.85 -10.22 -2.66
C ASP A 190 11.99 -11.07 -3.62
N ARG A 191 10.66 -10.88 -3.59
CA ARG A 191 9.72 -11.57 -4.49
C ARG A 191 9.48 -10.85 -5.82
N LYS A 192 10.08 -9.68 -6.05
CA LYS A 192 9.86 -8.79 -7.20
C LYS A 192 8.39 -8.48 -7.44
N ALA A 193 7.59 -8.51 -6.38
CA ALA A 193 6.17 -8.24 -6.38
C ALA A 193 5.92 -6.93 -5.63
N TYR A 194 5.27 -6.00 -6.32
CA TYR A 194 5.01 -4.65 -5.84
C TYR A 194 3.52 -4.40 -5.83
N PHE A 195 3.08 -3.52 -4.93
CA PHE A 195 1.70 -3.07 -4.92
C PHE A 195 1.62 -1.60 -4.50
N SER A 196 0.61 -0.89 -4.98
CA SER A 196 0.21 0.41 -4.43
C SER A 196 -1.10 0.26 -3.67
N LEU A 197 -1.30 1.10 -2.67
CA LEU A 197 -2.56 1.26 -1.96
C LEU A 197 -2.95 2.74 -1.94
N THR A 198 -4.24 3.02 -2.09
CA THR A 198 -4.78 4.37 -1.99
C THR A 198 -6.06 4.39 -1.18
N LEU A 199 -6.13 5.30 -0.21
CA LEU A 199 -7.34 5.59 0.52
C LEU A 199 -8.27 6.41 -0.39
N PRO A 200 -9.50 5.93 -0.67
CA PRO A 200 -10.40 6.56 -1.64
C PRO A 200 -11.16 7.78 -1.10
N THR A 201 -11.03 8.08 0.20
CA THR A 201 -11.80 9.11 0.93
C THR A 201 -10.92 9.88 1.90
#